data_AF-A0A6P0VG17-F1
#
_entry.id   AF-A0A6P0VG17-F1
#
_cell.length_a   1.000
_cell.length_b   1.000
_cell.length_c   1.000
_cell.angle_alpha   90.00
_cell.angle_beta   90.00
_cell.angle_gamma   90.00
#
_symmetry.space_group_name_H-M   'P 1'
#
loop_
_entity.id
_entity.type
_entity.pdbx_description
1 polymer ?
#
loop_
_entity_poly.entity_id
_entity_poly.type
_entity_poly.pdbx_seq_one_letter_code
_entity_poly.pdbx_strand_id
1 'polypeptide(L)' 'CKLDQICAGTFGAPSKELVTGTPWQYNLLQFATDKLTVRTRRRSEENGAWEADSIWRQGAGQSSVDRYRIEL' A
#
# COMPACT_ATOMS: atom_id res chain seq x y z
N CYS A 1 -22.70 -2.77 8.50
CA CYS A 1 -21.47 -3.57 8.34
C CYS A 1 -20.57 -2.84 7.35
N LYS A 2 -19.38 -2.40 7.77
CA LYS A 2 -18.40 -1.76 6.87
C LYS A 2 -17.54 -2.88 6.27
N LEU A 3 -17.34 -2.85 4.96
CA LEU A 3 -16.44 -3.78 4.27
C LEU A 3 -15.20 -3.01 3.82
N ASP A 4 -14.04 -3.40 4.33
CA ASP A 4 -12.76 -2.84 3.95
C ASP A 4 -12.07 -3.70 2.89
N GLN A 5 -11.66 -3.10 1.77
CA GLN A 5 -11.00 -3.78 0.66
C GLN A 5 -9.56 -3.27 0.53
N ILE A 6 -8.60 -4.19 0.46
CA ILE A 6 -7.17 -3.88 0.31
C ILE A 6 -6.67 -4.63 -0.92
N CYS A 7 -6.16 -3.89 -1.91
CA CYS A 7 -5.56 -4.49 -3.10
C CYS A 7 -4.18 -5.07 -2.77
N ALA A 8 -3.84 -6.23 -3.31
CA ALA A 8 -2.57 -6.91 -3.04
C ALA A 8 -1.31 -6.17 -3.58
N GLY A 9 -1.50 -5.27 -4.55
CA GLY A 9 -0.40 -4.60 -5.25
C GLY A 9 0.16 -5.41 -6.42
N THR A 10 1.35 -5.02 -6.89
CA THR A 10 2.00 -5.48 -8.14
C THR A 10 3.34 -6.16 -7.88
N PHE A 11 3.63 -6.56 -6.64
CA PHE A 11 4.93 -7.13 -6.22
C PHE A 11 5.50 -8.21 -7.14
N GLY A 12 4.66 -9.16 -7.57
CA GLY A 12 5.06 -10.28 -8.42
C GLY A 12 4.85 -10.06 -9.91
N ALA A 13 4.43 -8.87 -10.35
CA ALA A 13 4.22 -8.61 -11.76
C ALA A 13 5.56 -8.70 -12.51
N PRO A 14 5.66 -9.52 -13.58
CA PRO A 14 6.83 -9.53 -14.43
C PRO A 14 7.13 -8.12 -14.94
N SER A 15 8.41 -7.72 -15.02
CA SER A 15 8.82 -6.37 -15.43
C SER A 15 8.22 -5.91 -16.76
N LYS A 16 7.91 -6.86 -17.67
CA LYS A 16 7.29 -6.61 -18.98
C LYS A 16 5.77 -6.36 -18.92
N GLU A 17 5.11 -6.76 -17.84
CA GLU A 17 3.67 -6.62 -17.62
C GLU A 17 3.33 -5.45 -16.70
N LEU A 18 4.34 -4.86 -16.04
CA LEU A 18 4.15 -3.57 -15.38
C LEU A 18 3.88 -2.51 -16.43
N VAL A 19 2.67 -1.96 -16.37
CA VAL A 19 2.31 -0.76 -17.13
C VAL A 19 3.34 0.32 -16.79
N THR A 20 3.98 0.88 -17.82
CA THR A 20 5.00 1.92 -17.69
C THR A 20 4.59 2.99 -16.69
N GLY A 21 5.39 3.19 -15.63
CA GLY A 21 5.13 4.15 -14.56
C GLY A 21 4.41 3.58 -13.33
N THR A 22 3.99 2.31 -13.34
CA THR A 22 3.43 1.65 -12.15
C THR A 22 4.57 1.06 -11.30
N PRO A 23 4.69 1.41 -10.00
CA PRO A 23 5.71 0.81 -9.15
C PRO A 23 5.34 -0.64 -8.80
N TRP A 24 6.34 -1.43 -8.40
CA TRP A 24 6.05 -2.65 -7.63
C TRP A 24 5.51 -2.25 -6.27
N GLN A 25 4.45 -2.92 -5.80
CA GLN A 25 3.77 -2.55 -4.57
C GLN A 25 3.32 -3.79 -3.79
N TYR A 26 3.40 -3.74 -2.46
CA TYR A 26 2.81 -4.72 -1.55
C TYR A 26 2.36 -4.06 -0.24
N ASN A 27 1.67 -4.83 0.60
CA ASN A 27 1.25 -4.38 1.92
C ASN A 27 1.88 -5.22 3.04
N LEU A 28 2.24 -4.56 4.14
CA LEU A 28 2.50 -5.18 5.42
C LEU A 28 1.24 -5.10 6.29
N LEU A 29 0.77 -6.24 6.79
CA LEU A 29 -0.42 -6.33 7.64
C LEU A 29 0.02 -6.51 9.10
N GLN A 30 -0.26 -5.50 9.93
CA GLN A 30 0.03 -5.55 11.36
C GLN A 30 -1.28 -5.70 12.14
N PHE A 31 -1.47 -6.88 12.73
CA PHE A 31 -2.63 -7.21 13.56
C PHE A 31 -2.37 -6.84 15.03
N ALA A 32 -3.41 -6.29 15.66
CA ALA A 32 -3.57 -6.13 17.10
C ALA A 32 -4.93 -6.73 17.50
N THR A 33 -5.26 -6.74 18.79
CA THR A 33 -6.48 -7.36 19.33
C THR A 33 -7.77 -6.86 18.66
N ASP A 34 -7.85 -5.56 18.40
CA ASP A 34 -9.04 -4.85 17.92
C ASP A 34 -8.78 -4.08 16.62
N LYS A 35 -7.60 -4.24 16.01
CA LYS A 35 -7.19 -3.42 14.88
C LYS A 35 -6.27 -4.11 13.91
N LEU A 36 -6.46 -3.82 12.62
CA LEU A 36 -5.50 -4.06 11.55
C LEU A 36 -4.91 -2.73 11.06
N THR A 37 -3.58 -2.64 11.03
CA THR A 37 -2.87 -1.56 10.32
C THR A 37 -2.24 -2.12 9.05
N VAL A 38 -2.65 -1.56 7.91
CA VAL A 38 -2.07 -1.83 6.59
C VAL A 38 -1.00 -0.77 6.35
N ARG A 39 0.23 -1.18 6.03
CA ARG A 39 1.28 -0.27 5.54
C ARG A 39 1.66 -0.63 4.11
N THR A 40 1.56 0.32 3.20
CA THR A 40 1.85 0.11 1.79
C THR A 40 3.29 0.46 1.48
N ARG A 41 3.98 -0.42 0.78
CA ARG A 41 5.37 -0.25 0.35
C ARG A 41 5.43 -0.28 -1.16
N ARG A 42 6.27 0.58 -1.73
CA ARG A 42 6.53 0.62 -3.16
C ARG A 42 8.01 0.59 -3.48
N ARG A 43 8.32 0.19 -4.70
CA ARG A 43 9.63 0.31 -5.31
C ARG A 43 9.42 0.76 -6.75
N SER A 44 10.05 1.86 -7.14
CA SER A 44 9.87 2.46 -8.46
C SER A 44 10.83 1.91 -9.53
N GLU A 45 12.01 1.48 -9.11
CA GLU A 45 13.08 0.98 -9.99
C GLU A 45 13.33 -0.51 -9.72
N GLU A 46 13.71 -1.28 -10.75
CA GLU A 46 13.90 -2.73 -10.64
C GLU A 46 14.85 -3.16 -9.50
N ASN A 47 15.89 -2.38 -9.26
CA ASN A 47 16.87 -2.58 -8.17
C ASN A 47 16.83 -1.47 -7.12
N GLY A 48 15.76 -0.66 -7.09
CA GLY A 48 15.60 0.41 -6.13
C GLY A 48 15.27 -0.10 -4.72
N ALA A 49 15.34 0.81 -3.73
CA ALA A 49 14.92 0.50 -2.37
C ALA A 49 13.38 0.43 -2.26
N TRP A 50 12.91 -0.39 -1.34
CA TRP A 50 11.50 -0.38 -0.93
C TRP A 50 11.25 0.79 0.02
N GLU A 51 10.33 1.66 -0.34
CA GLU A 51 9.96 2.86 0.42
C GLU A 51 8.48 2.85 0.83
N ALA A 52 8.11 3.76 1.74
CA ALA A 52 6.73 3.93 2.16
C ALA A 52 5.92 4.53 1.02
N ASP A 53 4.74 3.97 0.73
CA ASP A 53 3.87 4.48 -0.33
C ASP A 53 2.69 5.25 0.25
N SER A 54 2.78 6.59 0.20
CA SER A 54 1.76 7.49 0.74
C SER A 54 0.52 7.60 -0.14
N ILE A 55 -0.15 6.48 -0.43
CA ILE A 55 -1.33 6.42 -1.29
C ILE A 55 -2.65 6.71 -0.56
N TRP A 56 -2.69 6.53 0.77
CA TRP A 56 -3.92 6.63 1.54
C TRP A 56 -4.27 8.09 1.86
N ARG A 57 -5.30 8.61 1.17
CA ARG A 57 -5.82 9.97 1.39
C ARG A 57 -6.51 10.06 2.75
N GLN A 58 -6.30 11.18 3.45
CA GLN A 58 -6.87 11.41 4.79
C GLN A 58 -8.03 12.43 4.78
N GLY A 59 -8.23 13.14 3.67
CA GLY A 59 -9.26 14.18 3.54
C GLY A 59 -8.67 15.50 3.06
N ALA A 60 -9.52 16.52 2.92
CA ALA A 60 -9.10 17.83 2.44
C ALA A 60 -8.07 18.48 3.38
N GLY A 61 -7.01 19.04 2.80
CA GLY A 61 -5.96 19.74 3.55
C GLY A 61 -4.95 18.84 4.28
N GLN A 62 -5.07 17.51 4.16
CA GLN A 62 -4.14 16.56 4.78
C GLN A 62 -3.30 15.83 3.73
N SER A 63 -2.00 15.70 4.00
CA SER A 63 -1.13 14.86 3.17
C SER A 63 -1.56 13.40 3.25
N SER A 64 -1.45 12.69 2.12
CA SER A 64 -1.60 11.25 2.12
C SER A 64 -0.53 10.58 2.97
N VAL A 65 -0.84 9.40 3.49
CA VAL A 65 0.03 8.61 4.37
C VAL A 65 0.19 7.19 3.84
N ASP A 66 1.19 6.49 4.37
CA ASP A 66 1.51 5.12 3.98
C ASP A 66 0.66 4.04 4.66
N ARG A 67 -0.31 4.46 5.48
CA ARG A 67 -1.06 3.56 6.35
C ARG A 67 -2.58 3.72 6.25
N TYR A 68 -3.26 2.58 6.37
CA TYR A 68 -4.70 2.49 6.55
C TYR A 68 -5.02 1.68 7.82
N ARG A 69 -6.05 2.09 8.58
CA ARG A 69 -6.43 1.44 9.83
C ARG A 69 -7.87 0.94 9.74
N ILE A 70 -8.06 -0.31 10.17
CA ILE A 70 -9.34 -1.01 10.19
C ILE A 70 -9.56 -1.49 11.62
N GLU A 71 -10.70 -1.15 12.20
CA GLU A 71 -11.16 -1.69 13.49
C GLU A 71 -11.79 -3.07 13.22
N LEU A 72 -11.47 -4.07 14.06
CA LEU A 72 -11.85 -5.48 13.89
C LEU A 72 -12.98 -5.91 14.81
#